data_AF-A0AB94IAH6-F1
#
_entry.id   AF-A0AB94IAH6-F1
#
_cell.length_a   1.000
_cell.length_b   1.000
_cell.length_c   1.000
_cell.angle_alpha   90.00
_cell.angle_beta   90.00
_cell.angle_gamma   90.00
#
_symmetry.space_group_name_H-M   'P 1'
#
loop_
_entity.id
_entity.type
_entity.pdbx_description
1 polymer ?
#
loop_
_entity_poly.entity_id
_entity_poly.type
_entity_poly.pdbx_seq_one_letter_code
_entity_poly.pdbx_strand_id
1 'polypeptide(L)'
;SIRTPATGKWYKKEAKASFLPEHWSKRQTEMEIESAFKNSKRISNTERWEGVSTSGLKIQGFYKKPNGTGATAWPIYKGKK
;
A
#
# COMPACT_ATOMS: atom_id res chain seq x y z
N SER A 1 10.10 -12.95 -14.12
CA SER A 1 9.28 -12.76 -15.34
C SER A 1 7.94 -13.47 -15.13
N ILE A 2 6.85 -13.03 -15.76
CA ILE A 2 5.58 -13.79 -15.81
C ILE A 2 5.23 -13.97 -17.30
N ARG A 3 4.84 -15.19 -17.68
CA ARG A 3 4.41 -15.52 -19.05
C ARG A 3 2.90 -15.64 -19.06
N THR A 4 2.23 -14.83 -19.87
CA THR A 4 0.78 -14.92 -20.09
C THR A 4 0.45 -16.06 -21.07
N PRO A 5 -0.48 -16.97 -20.75
CA PRO A 5 -0.84 -18.08 -21.65
C PRO A 5 -1.50 -17.62 -22.96
N ALA A 6 -2.18 -16.47 -22.95
CA ALA A 6 -2.96 -15.99 -24.09
C ALA A 6 -2.11 -15.41 -25.24
N THR A 7 -0.89 -14.92 -24.96
CA THR A 7 -0.10 -14.16 -25.94
C THR A 7 1.38 -14.54 -26.00
N GLY A 8 1.87 -15.38 -25.08
CA GLY A 8 3.25 -15.90 -25.10
C GLY A 8 4.36 -14.85 -24.90
N LYS A 9 4.01 -13.57 -24.70
CA LYS A 9 4.98 -12.49 -24.48
C LYS A 9 5.57 -12.56 -23.07
N TRP A 10 6.88 -12.41 -23.00
CA TRP A 10 7.62 -12.32 -21.74
C TRP A 10 7.69 -10.88 -21.26
N TYR A 11 7.16 -10.62 -20.07
CA TYR A 11 7.30 -9.32 -19.41
C TYR A 11 8.41 -9.38 -18.35
N LYS A 12 9.33 -8.41 -18.39
CA LYS A 12 10.42 -8.26 -17.42
C LYS A 12 9.78 -7.91 -16.07
N LYS A 13 10.03 -8.75 -15.06
CA LYS A 13 9.47 -8.56 -13.72
C LYS A 13 10.41 -7.62 -12.99
N GLU A 14 10.21 -6.32 -13.19
CA GLU A 14 10.71 -5.33 -12.23
C GLU A 14 10.04 -5.67 -10.89
N ALA A 15 10.78 -5.66 -9.79
CA ALA A 15 10.29 -6.13 -8.50
C ALA A 15 9.10 -5.28 -8.03
N LYS A 16 7.89 -5.67 -8.46
CA LYS A 16 6.62 -4.99 -8.19
C LYS A 16 6.18 -5.32 -6.78
N ALA A 17 6.19 -4.33 -5.90
CA ALA A 17 5.27 -4.33 -4.79
C ALA A 17 3.85 -4.26 -5.38
N SER A 18 3.17 -5.40 -5.55
CA SER A 18 1.82 -5.54 -6.12
C SER A 18 0.70 -4.82 -5.33
N PHE A 19 1.05 -4.09 -4.28
CA PHE A 19 0.10 -3.45 -3.38
C PHE A 19 -0.27 -2.04 -3.83
N LEU A 20 0.50 -1.41 -4.72
CA LEU A 20 0.30 -0.03 -5.15
C LEU A 20 -0.08 0.01 -6.64
N PRO A 21 -0.83 1.03 -7.11
CA PRO A 21 -1.09 1.21 -8.53
C PRO A 21 0.23 1.14 -9.33
N GLU A 22 0.20 0.43 -10.45
CA GLU A 22 1.38 0.05 -11.24
C GLU A 22 2.27 1.23 -11.69
N HIS A 23 1.73 2.45 -11.63
CA HIS A 23 2.35 3.70 -12.08
C HIS A 23 2.87 4.60 -10.95
N TRP A 24 2.75 4.20 -9.68
CA TRP A 24 3.20 5.05 -8.57
C TRP A 24 4.71 4.98 -8.38
N SER A 25 5.35 6.15 -8.36
CA SER A 25 6.74 6.27 -7.93
C SER A 25 6.88 6.01 -6.42
N LYS A 26 8.09 5.69 -5.96
CA LYS A 26 8.40 5.59 -4.52
C LYS A 26 7.99 6.87 -3.77
N ARG A 27 8.30 8.04 -4.35
CA ARG A 27 7.93 9.35 -3.79
C ARG A 27 6.41 9.52 -3.72
N GLN A 28 5.69 9.12 -4.76
CA GLN A 28 4.22 9.17 -4.76
C GLN A 28 3.63 8.29 -3.68
N THR A 29 4.18 7.09 -3.51
CA THR A 29 3.78 6.16 -2.43
C THR A 29 3.97 6.79 -1.05
N GLU A 30 5.11 7.43 -0.81
CA GLU A 30 5.39 8.12 0.46
C GLU A 30 4.41 9.27 0.71
N MET A 31 4.10 10.09 -0.30
CA MET A 31 3.11 11.18 -0.19
C MET A 31 1.69 10.66 0.10
N GLU A 32 1.31 9.54 -0.51
CA GLU A 32 -0.01 8.92 -0.30
C GLU A 32 -0.13 8.31 1.10
N ILE A 33 0.94 7.68 1.60
CA ILE A 33 0.99 7.19 2.99
C ILE A 33 0.95 8.37 3.98
N GLU A 34 1.73 9.43 3.73
CA GLU A 34 1.79 10.61 4.60
C GLU A 34 0.43 11.32 4.67
N SER A 35 -0.22 11.52 3.51
CA SER A 35 -1.55 12.12 3.46
C SER A 35 -2.61 11.26 4.15
N ALA A 36 -2.56 9.93 3.95
CA ALA A 36 -3.46 9.03 4.65
C ALA A 36 -3.24 9.05 6.17
N PHE A 37 -1.98 9.08 6.62
CA PHE A 37 -1.65 9.12 8.04
C PHE A 37 -2.13 10.41 8.70
N LYS A 38 -1.94 11.57 8.06
CA LYS A 38 -2.45 12.87 8.55
C LYS A 38 -3.96 12.88 8.72
N ASN A 39 -4.68 12.18 7.85
CA ASN A 39 -6.14 12.06 7.87
C ASN A 39 -6.63 10.78 8.60
N SER A 40 -5.75 10.08 9.30
CA SER A 40 -6.05 8.78 9.88
C SER A 40 -6.74 8.87 11.23
N LYS A 41 -7.41 7.77 11.60
CA LYS A 41 -7.92 7.51 12.93
C LYS A 41 -7.30 6.23 13.46
N ARG A 42 -7.09 6.18 14.78
CA ARG A 42 -6.65 4.95 15.45
C ARG A 42 -7.75 3.90 15.37
N ILE A 43 -7.37 2.66 15.06
CA ILE A 43 -8.27 1.51 15.16
C ILE A 43 -8.29 1.06 16.63
N SER A 44 -9.47 1.10 17.24
CA SER A 44 -9.71 0.72 18.65
C SER A 44 -9.11 -0.65 18.98
N ASN A 45 -8.53 -0.79 20.18
CA ASN A 45 -7.86 -2.01 20.66
C ASN A 45 -6.69 -2.51 19.79
N THR A 46 -6.09 -1.63 18.98
CA THR A 46 -4.88 -1.95 18.22
C THR A 46 -3.86 -0.81 18.28
N GLU A 47 -2.64 -1.08 17.84
CA GLU A 47 -1.60 -0.08 17.57
C GLU A 47 -1.60 0.38 16.11
N ARG A 48 -2.75 0.23 15.43
CA ARG A 48 -2.92 0.54 14.02
C ARG A 48 -3.72 1.82 13.82
N TRP A 49 -3.49 2.43 12.69
CA TRP A 49 -4.27 3.54 12.16
C TRP A 49 -4.89 3.14 10.82
N GLU A 50 -6.02 3.75 10.49
CA GLU A 50 -6.64 3.70 9.17
C GLU A 50 -6.91 5.13 8.71
N GLY A 51 -6.50 5.44 7.49
CA GLY A 51 -6.71 6.73 6.87
C GLY A 51 -7.00 6.63 5.38
N VAL A 52 -7.44 7.74 4.81
CA VAL A 52 -7.70 7.87 3.37
C VAL A 52 -6.71 8.87 2.81
N SER A 53 -5.96 8.45 1.79
CA SER A 53 -5.00 9.31 1.11
C SER A 53 -5.71 10.32 0.20
N THR A 54 -4.95 11.29 -0.32
CA THR A 54 -5.48 12.30 -1.26
C THR A 54 -6.07 11.69 -2.53
N SER A 55 -5.55 10.55 -3.00
CA SER A 55 -6.12 9.84 -4.16
C SER A 55 -7.37 9.01 -3.84
N GLY A 56 -7.82 9.00 -2.57
CA GLY A 56 -8.96 8.22 -2.12
C GLY A 56 -8.62 6.78 -1.73
N LEU A 57 -7.34 6.42 -1.67
CA LEU A 57 -6.90 5.08 -1.27
C LEU A 57 -7.01 4.92 0.24
N LYS A 58 -7.71 3.87 0.69
CA LYS A 58 -7.70 3.48 2.10
C LYS A 58 -6.37 2.81 2.44
N ILE A 59 -5.69 3.34 3.44
CA ILE A 59 -4.39 2.85 3.90
C ILE A 59 -4.51 2.56 5.39
N GLN A 60 -3.96 1.42 5.80
CA GLN A 60 -3.74 1.06 7.19
C GLN A 60 -2.25 1.02 7.48
N GLY A 61 -1.87 1.28 8.73
CA GLY A 61 -0.49 1.10 9.15
C GLY A 61 -0.37 0.98 10.65
N PHE A 62 0.85 0.72 11.12
CA PHE A 62 1.17 0.76 12.54
C PHE A 62 1.72 2.13 12.94
N TYR A 63 1.39 2.59 14.16
CA TYR A 63 1.99 3.81 14.73
C TYR A 63 3.45 3.60 15.13
N LYS A 64 3.78 2.40 15.62
CA LYS A 64 5.09 2.06 16.16
C LYS A 64 5.48 0.64 15.76
N LYS A 65 6.77 0.36 15.88
CA LYS A 65 7.41 -0.92 15.57
C LYS A 65 6.82 -2.05 16.44
N PRO A 66 6.20 -3.09 15.87
CA PRO A 66 6.15 -4.37 16.55
C PRO A 66 7.57 -4.94 16.53
N ASN A 67 8.17 -5.18 17.70
CA ASN A 67 9.42 -5.96 17.85
C ASN A 67 10.64 -5.42 17.07
N GLY A 68 10.82 -4.11 16.99
CA GLY A 68 12.03 -3.48 16.44
C GLY A 68 12.10 -3.34 14.91
N THR A 69 11.10 -3.83 14.17
CA THR A 69 10.98 -3.65 12.70
C THR A 69 10.31 -2.32 12.33
N GLY A 70 10.66 -1.72 11.20
CA GLY A 70 10.16 -0.38 10.80
C GLY A 70 8.63 -0.26 10.79
N ALA A 71 8.11 0.96 10.99
CA ALA A 71 6.68 1.22 10.86
C ALA A 71 6.24 0.93 9.41
N THR A 72 5.21 0.11 9.25
CA THR A 72 4.72 -0.36 7.95
C THR A 72 3.32 0.16 7.71
N ALA A 73 3.05 0.60 6.48
CA ALA A 73 1.74 0.95 5.98
C ALA A 73 1.42 0.14 4.71
N TRP A 74 0.16 -0.24 4.54
CA TRP A 74 -0.33 -1.00 3.40
C TRP A 74 -1.73 -0.52 2.99
N PRO A 75 -2.06 -0.58 1.69
CA PRO A 75 -3.40 -0.25 1.22
C PRO A 75 -4.39 -1.37 1.52
N ILE A 76 -5.64 -0.99 1.78
CA ILE A 76 -6.76 -1.89 2.01
C ILE A 76 -7.52 -2.03 0.69
N TYR A 77 -7.25 -3.09 -0.06
CA TYR A 77 -8.03 -3.40 -1.25
C TYR A 77 -9.27 -4.20 -0.86
N LYS A 78 -10.44 -3.55 -0.84
CA LYS A 78 -11.71 -4.29 -0.89
C LYS A 78 -11.92 -4.65 -2.34
N GLY A 79 -11.62 -5.91 -2.71
CA GLY A 79 -11.93 -6.42 -4.04
C GLY A 79 -13.38 -6.07 -4.39
N LYS A 80 -13.61 -5.56 -5.60
CA LYS A 80 -14.98 -5.40 -6.11
C LYS A 80 -15.66 -6.77 -6.00
N LYS A 81 -16.76 -6.83 -5.24
CA LYS A 81 -17.69 -7.96 -5.30
C LYS A 81 -18.29 -8.03 -6.70
#